data_AF-A0A1W4X201-F1
#
_entry.id   AF-A0A1W4X201-F1
#
_cell.length_a   1.000
_cell.length_b   1.000
_cell.length_c   1.000
_cell.angle_alpha   90.00
_cell.angle_beta   90.00
_cell.angle_gamma   90.00
#
_symmetry.space_group_name_H-M   'P 1'
#
loop_
_entity.id
_entity.type
_entity.pdbx_description
1 polymer ?
#
loop_
_entity_poly.entity_id
_entity_poly.type
_entity_poly.pdbx_seq_one_letter_code
_entity_poly.pdbx_strand_id
1 'polypeptide(L)'
;MAEEEKDDEEMMAPTTTIETVTITRPLKVIAFICGLIVIILMIMGLASTDWLMAAGWRQGLFVHCIEENAQQPLPFNLQDPPGCYQSRDSGNFVSILIALIIYPVCFARELNLGNRTIWEFGWAYGVGWGAAIFLFGGVVLLMCDKENEQIYYKERKIVHDNDSRA
;
A
#
# COMPACT_ATOMS: atom_id res chain seq x y z
N MET A 1 39.43 -66.29 17.98
CA MET A 1 38.05 -66.28 17.46
C MET A 1 37.20 -65.75 18.60
N ALA A 2 37.17 -64.44 18.85
CA ALA A 2 36.58 -63.34 18.05
C ALA A 2 35.04 -63.43 18.00
N GLU A 3 34.39 -62.28 18.28
CA GLU A 3 32.94 -61.96 18.19
C GLU A 3 32.13 -62.45 19.42
N GLU A 4 31.37 -61.65 20.18
CA GLU A 4 30.63 -60.40 19.93
C GLU A 4 30.71 -59.44 21.14
N GLU A 5 31.19 -58.22 20.88
CA GLU A 5 30.94 -57.02 21.66
C GLU A 5 29.94 -56.21 20.82
N LYS A 6 28.66 -56.09 21.20
CA LYS A 6 27.83 -54.97 20.74
C LYS A 6 26.49 -54.79 21.48
N ASP A 7 26.45 -53.74 22.29
CA ASP A 7 25.36 -52.78 22.43
C ASP A 7 23.95 -53.30 22.73
N ASP A 8 23.63 -53.37 24.03
CA ASP A 8 22.31 -52.94 24.53
C ASP A 8 22.10 -51.48 24.13
N GLU A 9 21.66 -51.31 22.89
CA GLU A 9 21.19 -50.06 22.31
C GLU A 9 19.90 -49.70 23.02
N GLU A 10 20.07 -48.91 24.07
CA GLU A 10 19.05 -48.01 24.57
C GLU A 10 18.26 -47.45 23.38
N MET A 11 17.00 -47.86 23.24
CA MET A 11 16.03 -47.14 22.42
C MET A 11 15.79 -45.77 23.08
N MET A 12 16.77 -44.88 22.97
CA MET A 12 16.59 -43.46 23.19
C MET A 12 15.70 -42.97 22.05
N ALA A 13 14.40 -42.86 22.32
CA ALA A 13 13.47 -42.16 21.46
C ALA A 13 14.08 -40.78 21.12
N PRO A 14 14.21 -40.41 19.83
CA PRO A 14 14.97 -39.23 19.45
C PRO A 14 14.39 -37.97 20.11
N THR A 15 15.16 -37.33 21.00
CA THR A 15 14.70 -36.11 21.67
C THR A 15 14.90 -34.93 20.72
N THR A 16 13.84 -34.53 20.04
CA THR A 16 13.81 -33.31 19.23
C THR A 16 13.71 -32.10 20.16
N THR A 17 14.82 -31.40 20.41
CA THR A 17 14.79 -30.14 21.15
C THR A 17 14.19 -29.05 20.27
N ILE A 18 12.88 -28.85 20.41
CA ILE A 18 12.18 -27.73 19.78
C ILE A 18 12.49 -26.50 20.62
N GLU A 19 13.54 -25.75 20.25
CA GLU A 19 13.62 -24.37 20.70
C GLU A 19 12.42 -23.63 20.08
N THR A 20 11.40 -23.38 20.90
CA THR A 20 10.31 -22.50 20.52
C THR A 20 10.84 -21.07 20.52
N VAL A 21 11.63 -20.72 19.51
CA VAL A 21 11.84 -19.33 19.12
C VAL A 21 10.45 -18.85 18.74
N THR A 22 9.86 -18.02 19.59
CA THR A 22 8.62 -17.33 19.29
C THR A 22 8.91 -16.33 18.18
N ILE A 23 8.87 -16.82 16.94
CA ILE A 23 8.96 -16.01 15.73
C ILE A 23 7.69 -15.17 15.68
N THR A 24 7.70 -14.03 16.36
CA THR A 24 6.76 -12.94 16.11
C THR A 24 7.06 -12.45 14.70
N ARG A 25 6.54 -13.12 13.65
CA ARG A 25 6.84 -12.84 12.22
C ARG A 25 6.80 -11.32 11.97
N PRO A 26 7.95 -10.62 12.01
CA PRO A 26 7.94 -9.16 12.10
C PRO A 26 7.39 -8.55 10.82
N LEU A 27 7.44 -9.32 9.72
CA LEU A 27 6.80 -9.06 8.44
C LEU A 27 5.29 -8.80 8.54
N LYS A 28 4.53 -9.57 9.34
CA LYS A 28 3.07 -9.39 9.45
C LYS A 28 2.71 -8.08 10.13
N VAL A 29 3.51 -7.68 11.13
CA VAL A 29 3.35 -6.39 11.83
C VAL A 29 3.62 -5.22 10.88
N ILE A 30 4.68 -5.32 10.08
CA ILE A 30 5.02 -4.30 9.08
C ILE A 30 3.93 -4.19 8.01
N ALA A 31 3.42 -5.32 7.50
CA ALA A 31 2.34 -5.34 6.52
C ALA A 31 1.05 -4.70 7.09
N PHE A 32 0.71 -4.98 8.34
CA PHE A 32 -0.44 -4.37 9.01
C PHE A 32 -0.28 -2.86 9.19
N ILE A 33 0.89 -2.40 9.67
CA ILE A 33 1.20 -0.98 9.83
C ILE A 33 1.15 -0.27 8.46
N CYS A 34 1.73 -0.87 7.42
CA CYS A 34 1.69 -0.35 6.07
C CYS A 34 0.25 -0.21 5.56
N GLY A 35 -0.59 -1.23 5.79
CA GLY A 35 -2.02 -1.18 5.46
C GLY A 35 -2.77 -0.06 6.20
N LEU A 36 -2.53 0.12 7.50
CA LEU A 36 -3.14 1.20 8.28
C LEU A 36 -2.70 2.59 7.78
N ILE A 37 -1.41 2.76 7.47
CA ILE A 37 -0.88 4.00 6.91
C ILE A 37 -1.55 4.28 5.57
N VAL A 38 -1.68 3.29 4.68
CA VAL A 38 -2.38 3.45 3.40
C VAL A 38 -3.83 3.88 3.60
N ILE A 39 -4.56 3.28 4.55
CA ILE A 39 -5.94 3.67 4.86
C ILE A 39 -6.01 5.13 5.30
N ILE A 40 -5.12 5.56 6.21
CA ILE A 40 -5.06 6.93 6.69
C ILE A 40 -4.71 7.90 5.56
N LEU A 41 -3.71 7.57 4.73
CA LEU A 41 -3.30 8.38 3.58
C LEU A 41 -4.41 8.48 2.53
N MET A 42 -5.16 7.40 2.29
CA MET A 42 -6.32 7.43 1.39
C MET A 42 -7.41 8.33 1.93
N ILE A 43 -7.76 8.25 3.22
CA ILE A 43 -8.78 9.11 3.82
C ILE A 43 -8.38 10.59 3.73
N MET A 44 -7.14 10.93 4.07
CA MET A 44 -6.62 12.31 3.96
C MET A 44 -6.61 12.80 2.51
N GLY A 45 -6.20 11.96 1.57
CA GLY A 45 -6.25 12.27 0.14
C GLY A 45 -7.69 12.56 -0.33
N LEU A 46 -8.64 11.68 -0.01
CA LEU A 46 -10.05 11.82 -0.43
C LEU A 46 -10.73 13.07 0.14
N ALA A 47 -10.37 13.47 1.38
CA ALA A 47 -10.92 14.65 2.03
C ALA A 47 -10.26 15.96 1.56
N SER A 48 -9.07 15.90 0.98
CA SER A 48 -8.32 17.09 0.59
C SER A 48 -8.81 17.71 -0.71
N THR A 49 -8.77 19.05 -0.75
CA THR A 49 -9.06 19.86 -1.95
C THR A 49 -7.79 20.36 -2.65
N ASP A 50 -6.62 20.02 -2.11
CA ASP A 50 -5.31 20.46 -2.58
C ASP A 50 -4.63 19.42 -3.49
N TRP A 51 -5.38 18.79 -4.39
CA TRP A 51 -4.77 17.93 -5.40
C TRP A 51 -4.15 18.79 -6.51
N LEU A 52 -4.86 19.85 -6.85
CA LEU A 52 -4.48 20.80 -7.87
C LEU A 52 -4.87 22.20 -7.45
N MET A 53 -3.94 23.12 -7.66
CA MET A 53 -4.14 24.52 -7.37
C MET A 53 -3.85 25.34 -8.63
N ALA A 54 -4.64 26.39 -8.83
CA ALA A 54 -4.37 27.50 -9.74
C ALA A 54 -4.77 28.79 -9.03
N ALA A 55 -4.37 29.96 -9.55
CA ALA A 55 -4.61 31.26 -8.90
C ALA A 55 -6.08 31.45 -8.41
N GLY A 56 -6.32 31.26 -7.11
CA GLY A 56 -7.65 31.31 -6.48
C GLY A 56 -8.61 30.16 -6.81
N TRP A 57 -8.12 29.03 -7.32
CA TRP A 57 -8.88 27.81 -7.63
C TRP A 57 -8.20 26.59 -7.01
N ARG A 58 -8.95 25.80 -6.24
CA ARG A 58 -8.48 24.52 -5.67
C ARG A 58 -9.39 23.41 -6.17
N GLN A 59 -8.80 22.34 -6.65
CA GLN A 59 -9.56 21.18 -7.11
C GLN A 59 -9.06 19.93 -6.39
N GLY A 60 -9.96 19.38 -5.57
CA GLY A 60 -9.83 18.04 -5.03
C GLY A 60 -10.48 17.01 -5.95
N LEU A 61 -10.49 15.76 -5.46
CA LEU A 61 -11.04 14.65 -6.21
C LEU A 61 -12.56 14.76 -6.46
N PHE A 62 -13.31 15.28 -5.46
CA PHE A 62 -14.77 15.36 -5.51
C PHE A 62 -15.33 16.76 -5.34
N VAL A 63 -14.51 17.71 -4.91
CA VAL A 63 -14.94 19.08 -4.62
C VAL A 63 -13.90 20.01 -5.19
N HIS A 64 -14.36 21.08 -5.81
CA HIS A 64 -13.53 22.22 -6.17
C HIS A 64 -14.01 23.45 -5.42
N CYS A 65 -13.08 24.34 -5.09
CA CYS A 65 -13.35 25.55 -4.34
C CYS A 65 -12.74 26.76 -5.06
N ILE A 66 -13.51 27.85 -5.08
CA ILE A 66 -13.16 29.12 -5.71
C ILE A 66 -12.98 30.15 -4.60
N GLU A 67 -11.80 30.77 -4.53
CA GLU A 67 -11.52 31.84 -3.58
C GLU A 67 -12.12 33.18 -4.06
N GLU A 68 -12.49 34.07 -3.13
CA GLU A 68 -13.15 35.36 -3.45
C GLU A 68 -12.32 36.28 -4.35
N ASN A 69 -10.98 36.14 -4.32
CA ASN A 69 -10.04 36.92 -5.12
C ASN A 69 -9.51 36.15 -6.34
N ALA A 70 -10.24 35.15 -6.84
CA ALA A 70 -9.82 34.37 -8.00
C ALA A 70 -9.73 35.24 -9.26
N GLN A 71 -8.57 35.21 -9.94
CA GLN A 71 -8.35 35.98 -11.17
C GLN A 71 -9.20 35.43 -12.31
N GLN A 72 -10.10 36.22 -12.89
CA GLN A 72 -10.86 35.77 -14.07
C GLN A 72 -9.95 35.72 -15.32
N PRO A 73 -10.15 34.78 -16.27
CA PRO A 73 -11.18 33.74 -16.29
C PRO A 73 -10.81 32.52 -15.45
N LEU A 74 -11.84 31.90 -14.84
CA LEU A 74 -11.70 30.62 -14.17
C LEU A 74 -11.35 29.53 -15.21
N PRO A 75 -10.73 28.41 -14.78
CA PRO A 75 -10.55 27.26 -15.65
C PRO A 75 -11.87 26.87 -16.34
N PHE A 76 -11.80 26.51 -17.62
CA PHE A 76 -12.97 26.10 -18.42
C PHE A 76 -14.08 27.16 -18.60
N ASN A 77 -13.79 28.45 -18.35
CA ASN A 77 -14.77 29.55 -18.47
C ASN A 77 -16.03 29.38 -17.59
N LEU A 78 -15.86 28.77 -16.42
CA LEU A 78 -16.92 28.65 -15.42
C LEU A 78 -17.27 30.03 -14.81
N GLN A 79 -18.56 30.31 -14.61
CA GLN A 79 -19.09 31.59 -14.08
C GLN A 79 -19.78 31.42 -12.72
N ASP A 80 -19.26 30.53 -11.90
CA ASP A 80 -19.79 30.29 -10.55
C ASP A 80 -19.23 31.31 -9.54
N PRO A 81 -20.05 31.75 -8.56
CA PRO A 81 -19.59 32.64 -7.50
C PRO A 81 -18.58 31.93 -6.56
N PRO A 82 -17.85 32.68 -5.70
CA PRO A 82 -16.95 32.08 -4.73
C PRO A 82 -17.67 31.07 -3.84
N GLY A 83 -17.09 29.87 -3.70
CA GLY A 83 -17.74 28.76 -3.00
C GLY A 83 -17.08 27.43 -3.30
N CYS A 84 -17.50 26.39 -2.58
CA CYS A 84 -17.09 25.01 -2.83
C CYS A 84 -18.25 24.24 -3.47
N TYR A 85 -17.97 23.63 -4.62
CA TYR A 85 -18.95 22.90 -5.41
C TYR A 85 -18.47 21.47 -5.64
N GLN A 86 -19.43 20.56 -5.83
CA GLN A 86 -19.12 19.17 -6.15
C GLN A 86 -18.56 19.06 -7.57
N SER A 87 -17.48 18.30 -7.72
CA SER A 87 -16.93 17.88 -9.01
C SER A 87 -17.91 16.91 -9.69
N ARG A 88 -18.05 17.05 -11.00
CA ARG A 88 -19.12 16.41 -11.80
C ARG A 88 -19.06 14.87 -11.89
N ASP A 89 -17.99 14.24 -11.40
CA ASP A 89 -17.68 12.82 -11.63
C ASP A 89 -17.72 11.92 -10.36
N SER A 90 -18.56 12.24 -9.38
CA SER A 90 -18.59 11.62 -8.03
C SER A 90 -19.23 10.22 -7.91
N GLY A 91 -19.59 9.56 -9.01
CA GLY A 91 -20.48 8.39 -8.98
C GLY A 91 -19.85 7.00 -8.72
N ASN A 92 -18.52 6.81 -8.86
CA ASN A 92 -17.98 5.45 -8.91
C ASN A 92 -16.60 5.30 -8.24
N PHE A 93 -16.51 4.63 -7.08
CA PHE A 93 -15.23 4.42 -6.37
C PHE A 93 -14.18 3.64 -7.19
N VAL A 94 -14.63 2.83 -8.16
CA VAL A 94 -13.75 2.14 -9.12
C VAL A 94 -13.04 3.14 -10.03
N SER A 95 -13.67 4.27 -10.37
CA SER A 95 -13.02 5.32 -11.14
C SER A 95 -11.88 5.93 -10.34
N ILE A 96 -11.91 5.99 -9.02
CA ILE A 96 -10.84 6.56 -8.18
C ILE A 96 -9.58 5.68 -8.22
N LEU A 97 -9.74 4.36 -8.11
CA LEU A 97 -8.62 3.43 -8.16
C LEU A 97 -7.95 3.41 -9.54
N ILE A 98 -8.78 3.48 -10.60
CA ILE A 98 -8.31 3.56 -11.98
C ILE A 98 -7.77 4.97 -12.28
N ALA A 99 -8.37 6.01 -11.72
CA ALA A 99 -7.95 7.40 -11.81
C ALA A 99 -6.63 7.61 -11.07
N LEU A 100 -6.32 6.99 -9.94
CA LEU A 100 -4.98 7.16 -9.34
C LEU A 100 -3.83 6.81 -10.32
N ILE A 101 -4.09 5.94 -11.30
CA ILE A 101 -3.15 5.59 -12.38
C ILE A 101 -3.39 6.41 -13.66
N ILE A 102 -4.64 6.66 -14.04
CA ILE A 102 -5.02 7.31 -15.31
C ILE A 102 -5.19 8.83 -15.18
N TYR A 103 -5.57 9.32 -14.00
CA TYR A 103 -5.75 10.72 -13.64
C TYR A 103 -4.53 11.54 -14.05
N PRO A 104 -3.26 11.21 -13.73
CA PRO A 104 -2.14 12.01 -14.19
C PRO A 104 -2.11 12.23 -15.72
N VAL A 105 -2.48 11.21 -16.51
CA VAL A 105 -2.48 11.25 -17.98
C VAL A 105 -3.70 11.98 -18.55
N CYS A 106 -4.89 11.70 -18.04
CA CYS A 106 -6.14 12.36 -18.46
C CYS A 106 -6.20 13.80 -17.99
N PHE A 107 -5.78 14.04 -16.76
CA PHE A 107 -5.68 15.36 -16.17
C PHE A 107 -4.65 16.22 -16.88
N ALA A 108 -3.46 15.70 -17.19
CA ALA A 108 -2.49 16.45 -18.01
C ALA A 108 -3.09 16.88 -19.35
N ARG A 109 -3.93 16.07 -20.00
CA ARG A 109 -4.65 16.47 -21.22
C ARG A 109 -5.69 17.56 -20.95
N GLU A 110 -6.49 17.42 -19.90
CA GLU A 110 -7.53 18.38 -19.52
C GLU A 110 -6.94 19.74 -19.09
N LEU A 111 -5.79 19.74 -18.39
CA LEU A 111 -5.07 20.94 -18.00
C LEU A 111 -4.58 21.75 -19.20
N ASN A 112 -4.18 21.07 -20.29
CA ASN A 112 -3.77 21.72 -21.53
C ASN A 112 -4.95 22.39 -22.27
N LEU A 113 -6.18 21.97 -21.99
CA LEU A 113 -7.41 22.61 -22.50
C LEU A 113 -7.85 23.79 -21.63
N GLY A 114 -7.27 23.96 -20.45
CA GLY A 114 -7.55 25.06 -19.55
C GLY A 114 -7.04 26.40 -20.07
N ASN A 115 -7.79 27.47 -19.79
CA ASN A 115 -7.42 28.84 -20.19
C ASN A 115 -6.27 29.45 -19.35
N ARG A 116 -5.63 28.66 -18.48
CA ARG A 116 -4.52 29.07 -17.62
C ARG A 116 -3.32 28.13 -17.80
N THR A 117 -2.13 28.72 -17.84
CA THR A 117 -0.87 28.01 -18.10
C THR A 117 -0.11 27.60 -16.84
N ILE A 118 -0.55 28.08 -15.67
CA ILE A 118 0.13 27.85 -14.39
C ILE A 118 -0.77 27.00 -13.51
N TRP A 119 -0.36 25.75 -13.32
CA TRP A 119 -1.00 24.78 -12.46
C TRP A 119 0.03 24.25 -11.47
N GLU A 120 -0.34 24.25 -10.19
CA GLU A 120 0.51 23.76 -9.12
C GLU A 120 -0.07 22.45 -8.61
N PHE A 121 0.78 21.43 -8.56
CA PHE A 121 0.44 20.16 -7.92
C PHE A 121 0.48 20.38 -6.41
N GLY A 122 -0.62 20.07 -5.73
CA GLY A 122 -0.66 20.17 -4.28
C GLY A 122 -0.15 18.92 -3.58
N TRP A 123 -0.09 18.98 -2.26
CA TRP A 123 0.48 17.93 -1.41
C TRP A 123 -0.29 16.61 -1.54
N ALA A 124 -1.60 16.67 -1.79
CA ALA A 124 -2.46 15.50 -1.88
C ALA A 124 -2.11 14.61 -3.08
N TYR A 125 -1.61 15.21 -4.16
CA TYR A 125 -1.10 14.47 -5.31
C TYR A 125 0.07 13.55 -4.90
N GLY A 126 1.03 14.08 -4.14
CA GLY A 126 2.14 13.31 -3.59
C GLY A 126 1.68 12.22 -2.63
N VAL A 127 0.66 12.51 -1.80
CA VAL A 127 0.05 11.51 -0.90
C VAL A 127 -0.62 10.38 -1.68
N GLY A 128 -1.29 10.68 -2.79
CA GLY A 128 -1.88 9.68 -3.68
C GLY A 128 -0.84 8.71 -4.27
N TRP A 129 0.26 9.24 -4.79
CA TRP A 129 1.38 8.42 -5.30
C TRP A 129 2.07 7.62 -4.20
N GLY A 130 2.28 8.23 -3.03
CA GLY A 130 2.83 7.55 -1.86
C GLY A 130 1.95 6.37 -1.44
N ALA A 131 0.63 6.56 -1.38
CA ALA A 131 -0.32 5.50 -1.08
C ALA A 131 -0.22 4.34 -2.08
N ALA A 132 -0.08 4.60 -3.38
CA ALA A 132 0.08 3.56 -4.39
C ALA A 132 1.35 2.71 -4.19
N ILE A 133 2.48 3.35 -3.89
CA ILE A 133 3.75 2.67 -3.63
C ILE A 133 3.67 1.83 -2.35
N PHE A 134 3.11 2.39 -1.28
CA PHE A 134 2.92 1.67 -0.03
C PHE A 134 1.97 0.49 -0.20
N LEU A 135 0.90 0.62 -0.99
CA LEU A 135 -0.02 -0.47 -1.27
C LEU A 135 0.68 -1.59 -2.04
N PHE A 136 1.47 -1.25 -3.08
CA PHE A 136 2.27 -2.23 -3.81
C PHE A 136 3.29 -2.94 -2.89
N GLY A 137 4.03 -2.18 -2.08
CA GLY A 137 4.97 -2.72 -1.10
C GLY A 137 4.29 -3.64 -0.08
N GLY A 138 3.11 -3.26 0.43
CA GLY A 138 2.31 -4.08 1.33
C GLY A 138 1.87 -5.41 0.70
N VAL A 139 1.44 -5.39 -0.57
CA VAL A 139 1.07 -6.61 -1.31
C VAL A 139 2.29 -7.52 -1.53
N VAL A 140 3.43 -6.95 -1.91
CA VAL A 140 4.67 -7.73 -2.07
C VAL A 140 5.11 -8.34 -0.75
N LEU A 141 5.05 -7.59 0.36
CA LEU A 141 5.36 -8.11 1.70
C LEU A 141 4.43 -9.26 2.10
N LEU A 142 3.13 -9.17 1.77
CA LEU A 142 2.18 -10.26 2.00
C LEU A 142 2.48 -11.49 1.12
N MET A 143 2.91 -11.30 -0.13
CA MET A 143 3.35 -12.40 -1.00
C MET A 143 4.63 -13.07 -0.49
N CYS A 144 5.62 -12.29 -0.05
CA CYS A 144 6.83 -12.81 0.57
C CYS A 144 6.53 -13.57 1.88
N ASP A 145 5.56 -13.11 2.69
CA ASP A 145 5.12 -13.85 3.89
C ASP A 145 4.48 -15.20 3.54
N LYS A 146 3.66 -15.26 2.48
CA LYS A 146 3.07 -16.52 1.97
C LYS A 146 4.14 -17.51 1.51
N GLU A 147 5.20 -17.04 0.86
CA GLU A 147 6.35 -17.88 0.47
C GLU A 147 7.15 -18.34 1.70
N ASN A 148 7.40 -17.47 2.67
CA ASN A 148 8.10 -17.81 3.91
C ASN A 148 7.31 -18.81 4.77
N GLU A 149 5.97 -18.72 4.80
CA GLU A 149 5.13 -19.76 5.42
C GLU A 149 5.39 -21.14 4.80
N GLN A 150 5.40 -21.25 3.47
CA GLN A 150 5.70 -22.52 2.79
C GLN A 150 7.09 -23.08 3.14
N ILE A 151 8.11 -22.23 3.28
CA ILE A 151 9.47 -22.68 3.62
C ILE A 151 9.52 -23.22 5.06
N TYR A 152 8.88 -22.55 6.03
CA TYR A 152 8.78 -23.04 7.41
C TYR A 152 8.08 -24.40 7.54
N TYR A 153 7.08 -24.69 6.71
CA TYR A 153 6.44 -26.03 6.67
C TYR A 153 7.35 -27.09 6.02
N LYS A 154 8.24 -26.69 5.09
CA LYS A 154 9.15 -27.60 4.39
C LYS A 154 10.37 -27.97 5.22
N GLU A 155 10.90 -27.04 6.01
CA GLU A 155 11.99 -27.30 6.98
C GLU A 155 11.52 -28.08 8.21
N ARG A 156 10.26 -27.90 8.64
CA ARG A 156 9.63 -28.74 9.65
C ARG A 156 9.07 -30.04 9.04
N LYS A 157 9.91 -30.81 8.37
CA LYS A 157 9.76 -32.28 8.31
C LYS A 157 10.92 -32.86 9.09
N ILE A 158 10.76 -32.89 10.41
CA ILE A 158 11.72 -33.54 11.30
C ILE A 158 11.59 -35.03 11.01
N VAL A 159 12.53 -35.57 10.23
CA VAL A 159 12.78 -37.01 10.17
C VAL A 159 13.24 -37.40 11.57
N HIS A 160 12.49 -38.33 12.18
CA HIS A 160 12.91 -38.98 13.40
C HIS A 160 14.03 -39.95 13.01
N ASP A 161 15.25 -39.45 12.84
CA ASP A 161 16.40 -40.30 12.52
C ASP A 161 16.93 -40.88 13.83
N ASN A 162 16.40 -42.06 14.10
CA ASN A 162 16.81 -42.94 15.16
C ASN A 162 18.04 -43.72 14.66
N ASP A 163 19.21 -43.08 14.56
CA ASP A 163 20.49 -43.80 14.43
C ASP A 163 21.70 -42.86 14.60
N SER A 164 22.42 -43.00 15.71
CA SER A 164 23.89 -42.91 15.78
C SER A 164 24.33 -43.26 17.19
N ARG A 165 24.33 -44.56 17.48
CA ARG A 165 25.23 -45.20 18.46
C ARG A 165 26.64 -44.60 18.33
N ALA A 166 27.21 -44.15 19.45
CA ALA A 166 28.61 -44.30 19.81
C ALA A 166 28.81 -44.02 21.30
#